data_AF-A0A4Q3Y165-F1
#
_entry.id   AF-A0A4Q3Y165-F1
#
_cell.length_a   1.000
_cell.length_b   1.000
_cell.length_c   1.000
_cell.angle_alpha   90.00
_cell.angle_beta   90.00
_cell.angle_gamma   90.00
#
_symmetry.space_group_name_H-M   'P 1'
#
loop_
_entity.id
_entity.type
_entity.pdbx_description
1 polymer ?
#
loop_
_entity_poly.entity_id
_entity_poly.type
_entity_poly.pdbx_seq_one_letter_code
_entity_poly.pdbx_strand_id
1 'polypeptide(L)'
;MGIEKDGEIVAGVVFNHFEGADVHVSVAGNGWTRRFFREVGRYVFDTLKCERMTAITEDEITATFAERLGGQHEGMLRNHYGPGRHGLIAGILREEWRY
;
A
#
# COMPACT_ATOMS: atom_id res chain seq x y z
N MET A 1 0.70 4.12 -10.70
CA MET A 1 1.01 5.56 -10.61
C MET A 1 2.47 5.72 -10.22
N GLY A 2 3.20 6.71 -10.72
CA GLY A 2 4.67 6.81 -10.54
C GLY A 2 5.15 8.21 -10.15
N ILE A 3 6.35 8.27 -9.57
CA ILE A 3 7.13 9.49 -9.36
C ILE A 3 8.25 9.49 -10.39
N GLU A 4 8.26 10.53 -11.24
CA GLU A 4 9.33 10.79 -12.19
C GLU A 4 10.26 11.88 -11.64
N LYS A 5 11.57 11.69 -11.80
CA LYS A 5 12.59 12.68 -11.50
C LYS A 5 13.64 12.64 -12.59
N ASP A 6 13.90 13.78 -13.22
CA ASP A 6 14.91 13.95 -14.27
C ASP A 6 14.74 12.97 -15.46
N GLY A 7 13.49 12.65 -15.83
CA GLY A 7 13.15 11.73 -16.92
C GLY A 7 13.11 10.25 -16.53
N GLU A 8 13.42 9.91 -15.27
CA GLU A 8 13.47 8.54 -14.78
C GLU A 8 12.36 8.26 -13.75
N ILE A 9 11.77 7.07 -13.80
CA ILE A 9 10.80 6.63 -12.79
C ILE A 9 11.57 6.13 -11.55
N VAL A 10 11.51 6.89 -10.46
CA VAL A 10 12.23 6.59 -9.21
C VAL A 10 11.36 5.86 -8.19
N ALA A 11 10.04 5.90 -8.37
CA ALA A 11 9.08 5.28 -7.46
C ALA A 11 7.76 4.96 -8.17
N GLY A 12 7.06 3.93 -7.70
CA GLY A 12 5.75 3.56 -8.22
C GLY A 12 4.86 2.84 -7.22
N VAL A 13 3.56 3.02 -7.41
CA VAL A 13 2.51 2.24 -6.77
C VAL A 13 1.73 1.47 -7.83
N VAL A 14 1.53 0.19 -7.55
CA VAL A 14 0.69 -0.72 -8.33
C VAL A 14 -0.56 -1.04 -7.51
N PHE A 15 -1.69 -1.06 -8.19
CA PHE A 15 -2.98 -1.46 -7.66
C PHE A 15 -3.38 -2.78 -8.34
N ASN A 16 -3.64 -3.82 -7.55
CA ASN A 16 -3.98 -5.15 -8.04
C ASN A 16 -5.06 -5.79 -7.18
N HIS A 17 -5.62 -6.93 -7.63
CA HIS A 17 -6.71 -7.63 -6.93
C HIS A 17 -7.84 -6.69 -6.51
N PHE A 18 -8.42 -5.96 -7.46
CA PHE A 18 -9.58 -5.12 -7.18
C PHE A 18 -10.81 -5.99 -6.96
N GLU A 19 -11.44 -5.85 -5.79
CA GLU A 19 -12.58 -6.65 -5.35
C GLU A 19 -13.86 -5.82 -5.19
N GLY A 20 -13.85 -4.56 -5.64
CA GLY A 20 -14.94 -3.60 -5.42
C GLY A 20 -14.77 -2.85 -4.11
N ALA A 21 -14.76 -3.56 -2.97
CA ALA A 21 -14.59 -2.95 -1.64
C ALA A 21 -13.12 -2.81 -1.21
N ASP A 22 -12.21 -3.63 -1.75
CA ASP A 22 -10.78 -3.61 -1.48
C ASP A 22 -9.96 -3.55 -2.78
N VAL A 23 -8.73 -3.06 -2.66
CA VAL A 23 -7.70 -3.20 -3.68
C VAL A 23 -6.35 -3.41 -3.00
N HIS A 24 -5.54 -4.32 -3.54
CA HIS A 24 -4.19 -4.50 -3.06
C HIS A 24 -3.29 -3.39 -3.59
N VAL A 25 -2.41 -2.89 -2.72
CA VAL A 25 -1.48 -1.80 -3.02
C VAL A 25 -0.06 -2.27 -2.77
N SER A 26 0.78 -2.18 -3.80
CA SER A 26 2.22 -2.48 -3.71
C SER A 26 3.02 -1.25 -4.12
N VAL A 27 4.01 -0.87 -3.30
CA VAL A 27 4.89 0.28 -3.55
C VAL A 27 6.33 -0.16 -3.74
N ALA A 28 7.06 0.49 -4.65
CA ALA A 28 8.47 0.24 -4.91
C ALA A 28 9.21 1.52 -5.27
N GLY A 29 10.43 1.69 -4.75
CA GLY A 29 11.27 2.87 -4.99
C GLY A 29 11.36 3.82 -3.79
N ASN A 30 11.78 5.06 -4.05
CA ASN A 30 12.11 6.04 -3.01
C ASN A 30 11.61 7.45 -3.34
N GLY A 31 11.79 8.41 -2.42
CA GLY A 31 11.37 9.80 -2.63
C GLY A 31 9.88 10.07 -2.45
N TRP A 32 9.18 9.19 -1.72
CA TRP A 32 7.76 9.33 -1.43
C TRP A 32 7.44 10.66 -0.74
N THR A 33 6.37 11.31 -1.18
CA THR A 33 5.90 12.56 -0.59
C THR A 33 4.49 12.38 -0.04
N ARG A 34 4.11 13.23 0.92
CA ARG A 34 2.71 13.29 1.40
C ARG A 34 1.73 13.53 0.25
N ARG A 35 2.14 14.32 -0.76
CA ARG A 35 1.34 14.56 -1.96
C ARG A 35 1.13 13.27 -2.75
N PHE A 36 2.17 12.46 -2.92
CA PHE A 36 2.04 11.17 -3.62
C PHE A 36 1.04 10.27 -2.90
N PHE A 37 1.16 10.11 -1.57
CA PHE A 37 0.22 9.30 -0.81
C PHE A 37 -1.22 9.85 -0.88
N ARG A 38 -1.43 11.17 -0.86
CA ARG A 38 -2.76 11.74 -1.12
C ARG A 38 -3.36 11.30 -2.45
N GLU A 39 -2.56 11.26 -3.52
CA GLU A 39 -3.04 10.79 -4.81
C GLU A 39 -3.34 9.29 -4.81
N VAL A 40 -2.58 8.48 -4.05
CA VAL A 40 -2.89 7.06 -3.82
C VAL A 40 -4.25 6.92 -3.13
N GLY A 41 -4.45 7.61 -2.00
CA GLY A 41 -5.71 7.60 -1.26
C GLY A 41 -6.87 8.07 -2.13
N ARG A 42 -6.72 9.19 -2.86
CA ARG A 42 -7.73 9.70 -3.80
C ARG A 42 -8.07 8.67 -4.87
N TYR A 43 -7.08 7.98 -5.45
CA TYR A 43 -7.37 6.96 -6.45
C TYR A 43 -8.13 5.77 -5.86
N VAL A 44 -7.69 5.23 -4.72
CA VAL A 44 -8.35 4.09 -4.06
C VAL A 44 -9.77 4.46 -3.60
N PHE A 45 -9.89 5.53 -2.84
CA PHE A 45 -11.11 5.87 -2.13
C PHE A 45 -12.06 6.70 -2.99
N ASP A 46 -11.59 7.65 -3.78
CA ASP A 46 -12.49 8.52 -4.55
C ASP A 46 -12.73 8.03 -5.97
N THR A 47 -11.73 7.44 -6.63
CA THR A 47 -11.89 6.93 -8.00
C THR A 47 -12.42 5.49 -8.01
N LEU A 48 -11.75 4.57 -7.32
CA LEU A 48 -12.16 3.16 -7.29
C LEU A 48 -13.33 2.89 -6.33
N LYS A 49 -13.63 3.84 -5.43
CA LYS A 49 -14.69 3.72 -4.42
C LYS A 49 -14.51 2.53 -3.46
N CYS A 50 -13.28 2.06 -3.28
CA CYS A 50 -12.99 1.04 -2.28
C CYS A 50 -13.26 1.57 -0.86
N GLU A 51 -13.60 0.70 0.07
CA GLU A 51 -13.65 1.06 1.50
C GLU A 51 -12.31 0.87 2.20
N ARG A 52 -11.40 0.13 1.56
CA ARG A 52 -10.08 -0.19 2.10
C ARG A 52 -9.04 -0.45 1.01
N MET A 53 -7.77 -0.43 1.42
CA MET A 53 -6.67 -1.01 0.65
C MET A 53 -5.86 -1.96 1.52
N THR A 54 -5.29 -2.98 0.89
CA THR A 54 -4.49 -4.01 1.55
C THR A 54 -3.06 -4.01 1.03
N ALA A 55 -2.09 -3.99 1.94
CA ALA A 55 -0.67 -4.18 1.64
C ALA A 55 -0.20 -5.51 2.20
N ILE A 56 0.59 -6.25 1.43
CA ILE A 56 1.22 -7.51 1.85
C ILE A 56 2.72 -7.39 1.58
N THR A 57 3.53 -7.64 2.61
CA THR A 57 4.98 -7.53 2.51
C THR A 57 5.67 -8.50 3.48
N GLU A 58 6.87 -8.95 3.15
CA GLU A 58 7.75 -9.66 4.12
C GLU A 58 8.60 -8.70 4.96
N ASP A 59 8.65 -7.41 4.58
CA ASP A 59 9.46 -6.40 5.27
C ASP A 59 8.68 -5.74 6.42
N GLU A 60 9.13 -5.97 7.65
CA GLU A 60 8.54 -5.40 8.87
C GLU A 60 8.54 -3.87 8.87
N ILE A 61 9.55 -3.23 8.27
CA ILE A 61 9.63 -1.78 8.20
C ILE A 61 8.50 -1.24 7.31
N THR A 62 8.28 -1.87 6.16
CA THR A 62 7.18 -1.53 5.25
C THR A 62 5.82 -1.81 5.90
N ALA A 63 5.66 -2.91 6.63
CA ALA A 63 4.43 -3.21 7.36
C ALA A 63 4.13 -2.14 8.42
N THR A 64 5.14 -1.76 9.22
CA THR A 64 5.03 -0.69 10.22
C THR A 64 4.80 0.69 9.58
N PHE A 65 5.33 0.91 8.37
CA PHE A 65 5.09 2.13 7.63
C PHE A 65 3.60 2.30 7.27
N ALA A 66 2.88 1.21 6.99
CA ALA A 66 1.43 1.26 6.74
C ALA A 66 0.67 1.86 7.94
N GLU A 67 1.10 1.61 9.18
CA GLU A 67 0.50 2.20 10.38
C GLU A 67 0.63 3.73 10.42
N ARG A 68 1.70 4.28 9.85
CA ARG A 68 1.88 5.73 9.71
C ARG A 68 0.89 6.34 8.72
N LEU A 69 0.41 5.55 7.77
CA LEU A 69 -0.62 5.94 6.81
C LEU A 69 -2.05 5.77 7.36
N GLY A 70 -2.20 5.16 8.54
CA GLY A 70 -3.50 4.84 9.15
C GLY A 70 -3.81 3.35 9.19
N GLY A 71 -2.92 2.49 8.71
CA GLY A 71 -3.15 1.05 8.65
C GLY A 71 -3.02 0.33 9.97
N GLN A 72 -3.50 -0.91 9.97
CA GLN A 72 -3.37 -1.86 11.06
C GLN A 72 -2.85 -3.20 10.55
N HIS A 73 -2.10 -3.91 11.38
CA HIS A 73 -1.73 -5.29 11.09
C HIS A 73 -2.93 -6.21 11.26
N GLU A 74 -3.33 -6.91 10.20
CA GLU A 74 -4.52 -7.75 10.17
C GLU A 74 -4.22 -9.26 10.16
N GLY A 75 -2.97 -9.65 9.88
CA GLY A 75 -2.59 -11.04 9.93
C GLY A 75 -1.28 -11.37 9.23
N MET A 76 -0.93 -12.65 9.26
CA MET A 76 0.31 -13.16 8.70
C MET A 76 0.07 -14.40 7.85
N LEU A 77 0.53 -14.35 6.59
CA LEU A 77 0.56 -15.47 5.66
C LEU A 77 1.86 -16.26 5.88
N ARG A 78 1.74 -17.46 6.47
CA ARG A 78 2.90 -18.34 6.70
C ARG A 78 3.49 -18.80 5.36
N ASN A 79 4.81 -18.68 5.25
CA ASN A 79 5.62 -19.05 4.07
C ASN A 79 5.18 -18.42 2.73
N HIS A 80 4.53 -17.25 2.76
CA HIS A 80 4.00 -16.61 1.55
C HIS A 80 5.08 -16.29 0.51
N TYR A 81 6.26 -15.87 0.96
CA TYR A 81 7.41 -15.56 0.09
C TYR A 81 8.45 -16.69 0.05
N GLY A 82 8.08 -17.88 0.52
CA GLY A 82 8.94 -19.06 0.62
C GLY A 82 9.16 -19.55 2.05
N PRO A 83 9.93 -20.63 2.25
CA PRO A 83 10.16 -21.24 3.56
C PRO A 83 10.71 -20.23 4.58
N GLY A 84 10.00 -20.05 5.70
CA GLY A 84 10.36 -19.09 6.75
C GLY A 84 10.09 -17.62 6.41
N ARG A 85 9.62 -17.30 5.21
CA ARG A 85 9.37 -15.93 4.74
C ARG A 85 7.88 -15.64 4.73
N HIS A 86 7.42 -15.05 5.82
CA HIS A 86 6.01 -14.80 6.05
C HIS A 86 5.59 -13.48 5.39
N GLY A 87 4.33 -13.40 4.94
CA GLY A 87 3.74 -12.15 4.46
C GLY A 87 2.93 -11.50 5.56
N LEU A 88 3.31 -10.30 5.97
CA LEU A 88 2.58 -9.46 6.90
C LEU A 88 1.50 -8.70 6.14
N ILE A 89 0.26 -8.79 6.62
CA ILE A 89 -0.90 -8.12 6.02
C ILE A 89 -1.19 -6.85 6.81
N ALA A 90 -1.23 -5.73 6.12
CA ALA A 90 -1.70 -4.46 6.66
C ALA A 90 -2.93 -3.98 5.88
N GLY A 91 -4.03 -3.72 6.58
CA GLY A 91 -5.23 -3.10 6.03
C GLY A 91 -5.27 -1.62 6.36
N ILE A 92 -5.74 -0.79 5.44
CA ILE A 92 -5.98 0.64 5.68
C ILE A 92 -7.40 0.98 5.24
N LEU A 93 -8.26 1.34 6.19
CA LEU A 93 -9.63 1.77 5.92
C LEU A 93 -9.66 3.21 5.41
N ARG A 94 -10.69 3.54 4.62
CA ARG A 94 -10.96 4.90 4.13
C ARG A 94 -10.98 5.92 5.27
N GLU A 95 -11.67 5.59 6.36
CA GLU A 95 -11.87 6.48 7.51
C GLU A 95 -10.61 6.69 8.34
N GLU A 96 -9.65 5.77 8.25
CA GLU A 96 -8.40 5.80 8.99
C GLU A 96 -7.25 6.43 8.18
N TRP A 97 -7.46 6.62 6.88
CA TRP A 97 -6.48 7.18 5.96
C TRP A 97 -6.07 8.60 6.34
N ARG A 98 -4.77 8.81 6.55
CA ARG A 98 -4.25 10.05 7.17
C ARG A 98 -3.86 11.19 6.22
N TYR A 99 -4.11 11.05 4.91
CA TYR A 99 -3.62 11.99 3.90
C TYR A 99 -4.70 12.59 3.02
#